data_AF-A0A7Y6YFZ6-F1
#
_entry.id   AF-A0A7Y6YFZ6-F1
#
_cell.length_a   1.000
_cell.length_b   1.000
_cell.length_c   1.000
_cell.angle_alpha   90.00
_cell.angle_beta   90.00
_cell.angle_gamma   90.00
#
_symmetry.space_group_name_H-M   'P 1'
#
loop_
_entity.id
_entity.type
_entity.pdbx_description
1 polymer ?
#
loop_
_entity_poly.entity_id
_entity_poly.type
_entity_poly.pdbx_seq_one_letter_code
_entity_poly.pdbx_strand_id
1 'polypeptide(L)'
;MKTIPFHILKNVAWFIFVGLSGTALVAWWQFMEGRLEVAIALGFTAFAIMSSPLFPSAGWGVMKGGNLCRNRPTYMVAVGVHLLFFLAFWQYVVFDAKFDSIMALGTAASGLIVVRAYSDAKRQQEPTE
;
A
#
# COMPACT_ATOMS: atom_id res chain seq x y z
N MET A 1 10.12 14.78 19.71
CA MET A 1 8.97 14.25 18.93
C MET A 1 8.78 12.78 19.30
N LYS A 2 7.57 12.32 19.64
CA LYS A 2 7.34 10.90 19.97
C LYS A 2 7.37 10.07 18.69
N THR A 3 8.31 9.12 18.61
CA THR A 3 8.40 8.11 17.54
C THR A 3 7.16 7.20 17.58
N ILE A 4 6.74 6.72 16.41
CA ILE A 4 5.61 5.80 16.29
C ILE A 4 6.09 4.42 16.73
N PRO A 5 5.36 3.72 17.62
CA PRO A 5 5.72 2.37 18.01
C PRO A 5 5.78 1.41 16.81
N PHE A 6 6.86 0.62 16.73
CA PHE A 6 7.11 -0.27 15.59
C PHE A 6 5.99 -1.30 15.35
N HIS A 7 5.38 -1.84 16.41
CA HIS A 7 4.27 -2.79 16.28
C HIS A 7 3.06 -2.19 15.55
N ILE A 8 2.79 -0.89 15.72
CA ILE A 8 1.72 -0.18 15.01
C ILE A 8 2.07 -0.10 13.52
N LEU A 9 3.29 0.31 13.20
CA LEU A 9 3.78 0.38 11.82
C LEU A 9 3.71 -0.99 11.13
N LYS A 10 4.08 -2.07 11.83
CA LYS A 10 3.99 -3.45 11.35
C LYS A 10 2.56 -3.87 11.05
N ASN A 11 1.63 -3.60 11.98
CA ASN A 11 0.21 -3.95 11.80
C ASN A 11 -0.42 -3.19 10.63
N VAL A 12 -0.12 -1.89 10.50
CA VAL A 12 -0.58 -1.08 9.37
C VAL A 12 0.00 -1.57 8.05
N ALA A 13 1.29 -1.93 8.02
CA ALA A 13 1.91 -2.49 6.81
C ALA A 13 1.26 -3.82 6.40
N TRP A 14 0.91 -4.67 7.36
CA TRP A 14 0.14 -5.89 7.11
C TRP A 14 -1.25 -5.62 6.57
N PHE A 15 -1.98 -4.68 7.17
CA PHE A 15 -3.30 -4.28 6.69
C PHE A 15 -3.23 -3.82 5.23
N ILE A 16 -2.26 -2.96 4.89
CA ILE A 16 -2.05 -2.47 3.52
C ILE A 16 -1.73 -3.63 2.58
N PHE A 17 -0.84 -4.55 2.97
CA PHE A 17 -0.50 -5.70 2.15
C PHE A 17 -1.72 -6.58 1.83
N VAL A 18 -2.53 -6.91 2.84
CA VAL A 18 -3.76 -7.70 2.65
C VAL A 18 -4.76 -6.94 1.76
N GLY A 19 -4.93 -5.64 2.01
CA GLY A 19 -5.81 -4.79 1.21
C GLY A 19 -5.41 -4.74 -0.26
N LEU A 20 -4.13 -4.49 -0.55
CA LEU A 20 -3.61 -4.49 -1.93
C LEU A 20 -3.73 -5.87 -2.58
N SER A 21 -3.50 -6.95 -1.84
CA SER A 21 -3.70 -8.32 -2.35
C SER A 21 -5.15 -8.55 -2.76
N GLY A 22 -6.12 -8.09 -1.95
CA GLY A 22 -7.54 -8.12 -2.31
C GLY A 22 -7.84 -7.31 -3.58
N THR A 23 -7.34 -6.07 -3.67
CA THR A 23 -7.49 -5.22 -4.87
C THR A 23 -6.90 -5.89 -6.12
N ALA A 24 -5.72 -6.50 -6.02
CA ALA A 24 -5.08 -7.20 -7.13
C ALA A 24 -5.87 -8.42 -7.58
N LEU A 25 -6.45 -9.19 -6.65
CA LEU A 25 -7.31 -10.33 -6.98
C LEU A 25 -8.58 -9.90 -7.73
N VAL A 26 -9.24 -8.82 -7.27
CA VAL A 26 -10.42 -8.28 -7.96
C VAL A 26 -10.04 -7.74 -9.34
N ALA A 27 -8.92 -7.02 -9.46
CA ALA A 27 -8.43 -6.51 -10.74
C ALA A 27 -8.08 -7.65 -11.70
N TRP A 28 -7.46 -8.71 -11.21
CA TRP A 28 -7.16 -9.92 -11.99
C TRP A 28 -8.43 -10.60 -12.48
N TRP A 29 -9.43 -10.75 -11.62
CA TRP A 29 -10.71 -11.33 -12.03
C TRP A 29 -11.40 -10.50 -13.13
N GLN A 30 -11.47 -9.17 -12.98
CA GLN A 30 -12.05 -8.28 -14.00
C GLN A 30 -11.26 -8.32 -15.32
N PHE A 31 -9.93 -8.42 -15.24
CA PHE A 31 -9.07 -8.57 -16.43
C PHE A 31 -9.37 -9.87 -17.18
N MET A 32 -9.58 -10.98 -16.45
CA MET A 32 -9.95 -12.28 -17.03
C MET A 32 -11.33 -12.27 -17.69
N GLU A 33 -12.21 -11.35 -17.30
CA GLU A 33 -13.52 -11.11 -17.96
C GLU A 33 -13.42 -10.19 -19.19
N GLY A 34 -12.22 -9.81 -19.62
CA GLY A 34 -11.96 -9.04 -20.83
C GLY A 34 -11.90 -7.52 -20.63
N ARG A 35 -11.92 -7.04 -19.38
CA ARG A 35 -11.87 -5.61 -19.06
C ARG A 35 -10.43 -5.10 -18.99
N LEU A 36 -9.87 -4.73 -20.14
CA LEU A 36 -8.47 -4.31 -20.27
C LEU A 36 -8.15 -3.02 -19.48
N GLU A 37 -9.13 -2.19 -19.16
CA GLU A 37 -8.94 -0.93 -18.43
C GLU A 37 -8.36 -1.11 -17.01
N VAL A 38 -8.47 -2.31 -16.43
CA VAL A 38 -7.94 -2.63 -15.11
C VAL A 38 -6.47 -3.07 -15.14
N ALA A 39 -5.90 -3.33 -16.32
CA ALA A 39 -4.56 -3.90 -16.47
C ALA A 39 -3.47 -3.01 -15.83
N ILE A 40 -3.59 -1.69 -15.97
CA ILE A 40 -2.65 -0.73 -15.35
C ILE A 40 -2.76 -0.78 -13.83
N ALA A 41 -3.97 -0.77 -13.28
CA ALA A 41 -4.20 -0.83 -11.85
C ALA A 41 -3.72 -2.17 -11.26
N LEU A 42 -3.95 -3.27 -11.97
CA LEU A 42 -3.46 -4.60 -11.63
C LEU A 42 -1.93 -4.63 -11.59
N GLY A 43 -1.26 -4.18 -12.66
CA GLY A 43 0.20 -4.15 -12.73
C GLY A 43 0.82 -3.30 -11.64
N PHE A 44 0.25 -2.12 -11.38
CA PHE A 44 0.73 -1.23 -10.32
C PHE A 44 0.51 -1.80 -8.91
N THR A 45 -0.65 -2.42 -8.67
CA THR A 45 -0.96 -3.05 -7.37
C THR A 45 -0.06 -4.27 -7.14
N ALA A 46 0.15 -5.11 -8.16
CA ALA A 46 1.08 -6.24 -8.10
C ALA A 46 2.52 -5.77 -7.83
N PHE A 47 2.97 -4.72 -8.52
CA PHE A 47 4.26 -4.10 -8.24
C PHE A 47 4.35 -3.59 -6.79
N ALA A 48 3.29 -2.96 -6.28
CA ALA A 48 3.25 -2.45 -4.91
C ALA A 48 3.34 -3.57 -3.86
N ILE A 49 2.66 -4.71 -4.11
CA ILE A 49 2.71 -5.92 -3.28
C ILE A 49 4.12 -6.53 -3.28
N MET A 50 4.71 -6.75 -4.47
CA MET A 50 6.06 -7.31 -4.60
C MET A 50 7.12 -6.40 -3.97
N SER A 51 6.86 -5.10 -3.95
CA SER A 51 7.70 -4.12 -3.27
C SER A 51 7.43 -4.07 -1.77
N SER A 52 6.50 -4.82 -1.17
CA SER A 52 6.19 -4.68 0.26
C SER A 52 7.38 -5.10 1.17
N PRO A 53 7.83 -4.26 2.12
CA PRO A 53 8.93 -4.54 3.05
C PRO A 53 8.64 -5.70 4.03
N LEU A 54 7.47 -6.32 3.92
CA LEU A 54 7.14 -7.59 4.56
C LEU A 54 7.94 -8.75 3.93
N PHE A 55 8.30 -8.67 2.65
CA PHE A 55 9.20 -9.66 2.05
C PHE A 55 10.66 -9.29 2.32
N PRO A 56 11.53 -10.26 2.69
CA PRO A 56 12.95 -10.02 2.93
C PRO A 56 13.69 -9.45 1.72
N SER A 57 13.27 -9.82 0.51
CA SER A 57 13.86 -9.41 -0.77
C SER A 57 13.17 -8.21 -1.43
N ALA A 58 12.09 -7.68 -0.84
CA ALA A 58 11.36 -6.55 -1.41
C ALA A 58 12.12 -5.25 -1.19
N GLY A 59 12.89 -4.91 -2.22
CA GLY A 59 13.75 -3.75 -2.29
C GLY A 59 12.99 -2.42 -2.37
N TRP A 60 12.43 -1.95 -1.26
CA TRP A 60 12.39 -0.50 -1.01
C TRP A 60 13.80 0.09 -0.81
N GLY A 61 14.83 -0.74 -0.85
CA GLY A 61 16.22 -0.32 -1.02
C GLY A 61 16.57 0.18 -2.41
N VAL A 62 15.77 -0.12 -3.44
CA VAL A 62 16.06 0.28 -4.83
C VAL A 62 15.55 1.69 -5.12
N MET A 63 14.39 2.08 -4.56
CA MET A 63 13.92 3.46 -4.63
C MET A 63 14.45 4.27 -3.45
N LYS A 64 15.47 5.09 -3.70
CA LYS A 64 16.03 6.11 -2.77
C LYS A 64 15.03 7.23 -2.42
N GLY A 65 13.72 6.96 -2.42
CA GLY A 65 12.69 7.91 -2.00
C GLY A 65 12.79 8.17 -0.50
N GLY A 66 12.90 9.43 -0.09
CA GLY A 66 12.93 9.80 1.32
C GLY A 66 11.60 9.47 2.01
N ASN A 67 11.66 9.19 3.32
CA ASN A 67 10.45 9.07 4.13
C ASN A 67 9.67 10.40 4.11
N LEU A 68 8.44 10.38 3.59
CA LEU A 68 7.52 11.52 3.65
C LEU A 68 6.79 11.58 5.01
N CYS A 69 6.67 10.44 5.70
CA CYS A 69 6.01 10.31 6.99
C CYS A 69 7.03 10.34 8.16
N ARG A 70 7.86 11.39 8.21
CA ARG A 70 8.94 11.52 9.22
C ARG A 70 8.43 11.73 10.65
N ASN A 71 7.20 12.21 10.79
CA ASN A 71 6.61 12.53 12.08
C ASN A 71 5.19 11.96 12.20
N ARG A 72 4.71 11.81 13.45
CA ARG A 72 3.41 11.21 13.75
C ARG A 72 2.22 11.91 13.04
N PRO A 73 2.15 13.25 12.94
CA PRO A 73 1.06 13.92 12.25
C PRO A 73 1.00 13.59 10.75
N THR A 74 2.12 13.66 10.04
CA THR A 74 2.17 13.34 8.59
C THR A 74 1.84 11.87 8.33
N TYR A 75 2.27 10.97 9.22
CA TYR A 75 1.89 9.56 9.13
C TYR A 75 0.38 9.36 9.32
N MET A 76 -0.24 10.02 10.32
CA MET A 76 -1.69 9.92 10.53
C MET A 76 -2.49 10.44 9.35
N VAL A 77 -2.05 11.54 8.73
CA VAL A 77 -2.67 12.07 7.50
C VAL A 77 -2.53 11.06 6.35
N ALA A 78 -1.35 10.49 6.15
CA ALA A 78 -1.12 9.49 5.10
C ALA A 78 -1.99 8.23 5.30
N VAL A 79 -2.13 7.75 6.54
CA VAL A 79 -3.04 6.65 6.88
C VAL A 79 -4.49 7.03 6.60
N GLY A 80 -4.92 8.25 6.97
CA GLY A 80 -6.26 8.75 6.68
C GLY A 80 -6.57 8.81 5.18
N VAL A 81 -5.63 9.33 4.38
CA VAL A 81 -5.75 9.35 2.91
C VAL A 81 -5.83 7.93 2.35
N HIS A 82 -5.00 7.01 2.85
CA HIS A 82 -5.06 5.62 2.43
C HIS A 82 -6.41 4.97 2.75
N LEU A 83 -6.92 5.15 3.96
CA LEU A 83 -8.22 4.63 4.37
C LEU A 83 -9.35 5.21 3.52
N LEU A 84 -9.29 6.48 3.13
CA LEU A 84 -10.29 7.10 2.27
C LEU A 84 -10.32 6.45 0.88
N PHE A 85 -9.16 6.27 0.23
CA PHE A 85 -9.08 5.57 -1.06
C PHE A 85 -9.51 4.11 -0.94
N PHE A 86 -9.06 3.42 0.11
CA PHE A 86 -9.39 2.02 0.36
C PHE A 86 -10.89 1.82 0.52
N LEU A 87 -11.53 2.61 1.38
CA LEU A 87 -12.97 2.52 1.63
C LEU A 87 -13.78 2.90 0.38
N ALA A 88 -13.38 3.95 -0.33
CA ALA A 88 -14.03 4.34 -1.58
C ALA A 88 -13.93 3.23 -2.63
N PHE A 89 -12.74 2.66 -2.85
CA PHE A 89 -12.53 1.55 -3.78
C PHE A 89 -13.43 0.35 -3.42
N TRP A 90 -13.39 -0.09 -2.16
CA TRP A 90 -14.17 -1.26 -1.73
C TRP A 90 -15.68 -0.99 -1.72
N GLN A 91 -16.10 0.25 -1.52
CA GLN A 91 -17.50 0.63 -1.69
C GLN A 91 -17.95 0.43 -3.15
N TYR A 92 -17.16 0.90 -4.12
CA TYR A 92 -17.46 0.68 -5.55
C TYR A 92 -17.46 -0.81 -5.93
N VAL A 93 -16.52 -1.59 -5.39
CA VAL A 93 -16.44 -3.02 -5.68
C VAL A 93 -17.62 -3.78 -5.08
N VAL A 94 -17.99 -3.50 -3.83
CA VAL A 94 -19.02 -4.25 -3.09
C VAL A 94 -20.43 -3.84 -3.48
N PHE A 95 -20.71 -2.54 -3.58
CA PHE A 95 -22.07 -2.05 -3.78
C PHE A 95 -22.40 -1.80 -5.26
N ASP A 96 -21.43 -1.33 -6.04
CA ASP A 96 -21.66 -0.98 -7.45
C ASP A 96 -21.14 -2.05 -8.43
N ALA A 97 -20.50 -3.12 -7.94
CA ALA A 97 -19.83 -4.15 -8.74
C ALA A 97 -18.88 -3.58 -9.81
N LYS A 98 -18.32 -2.39 -9.55
CA LYS A 98 -17.46 -1.66 -10.48
C LYS A 98 -16.02 -1.64 -9.98
N PHE A 99 -15.09 -1.78 -10.91
CA PHE A 99 -13.69 -1.55 -10.65
C PHE A 99 -13.34 -0.10 -11.01
N ASP A 100 -13.01 0.70 -10.01
CA ASP A 100 -12.49 2.05 -10.21
C ASP A 100 -10.95 2.02 -10.16
N SER A 101 -10.33 2.12 -11.35
CA SER A 101 -8.88 2.11 -11.49
C SER A 101 -8.20 3.29 -10.80
N ILE A 102 -8.86 4.45 -10.68
CA ILE A 102 -8.31 5.63 -10.00
C ILE A 102 -8.25 5.36 -8.50
N MET A 103 -9.32 4.82 -7.93
CA MET A 103 -9.37 4.49 -6.49
C MET A 103 -8.41 3.34 -6.15
N ALA A 104 -8.27 2.35 -7.03
CA ALA A 104 -7.27 1.28 -6.88
C ALA A 104 -5.83 1.82 -6.88
N LEU A 105 -5.50 2.69 -7.84
CA LEU A 105 -4.19 3.35 -7.92
C LEU A 105 -3.93 4.25 -6.70
N GLY A 106 -4.94 5.01 -6.26
CA GLY A 106 -4.87 5.83 -5.05
C GLY A 106 -4.58 4.99 -3.80
N THR A 107 -5.23 3.82 -3.68
CA THR A 107 -4.99 2.85 -2.60
C THR A 107 -3.55 2.33 -2.64
N ALA A 108 -3.06 1.93 -3.82
CA ALA A 108 -1.69 1.43 -4.00
C ALA A 108 -0.63 2.49 -3.71
N ALA A 109 -0.75 3.69 -4.28
CA ALA A 109 0.22 4.76 -4.11
C ALA A 109 0.28 5.25 -2.66
N SER A 110 -0.87 5.50 -2.03
CA SER A 110 -0.93 5.89 -0.61
C SER A 110 -0.43 4.78 0.32
N GLY A 111 -0.74 3.51 0.01
CA GLY A 111 -0.26 2.36 0.76
C GLY A 111 1.26 2.26 0.75
N LEU A 112 1.89 2.47 -0.41
CA LEU A 112 3.34 2.52 -0.55
C LEU A 112 3.97 3.61 0.33
N ILE A 113 3.39 4.81 0.38
CA ILE A 113 3.86 5.91 1.23
C ILE A 113 3.82 5.53 2.72
N VAL A 114 2.70 4.96 3.18
CA VAL A 114 2.53 4.58 4.58
C VAL A 114 3.49 3.45 4.97
N VAL A 115 3.64 2.45 4.09
CA VAL A 115 4.51 1.30 4.30
C VAL A 115 6.00 1.67 4.30
N ARG A 116 6.39 2.77 3.65
CA ARG A 116 7.77 3.29 3.71
C ARG A 116 8.20 3.63 5.12
N ALA A 117 7.31 4.22 5.94
CA ALA A 117 7.62 4.53 7.33
C ALA A 117 7.96 3.28 8.15
N TYR A 118 7.29 2.15 7.87
CA TYR A 118 7.60 0.86 8.46
C TYR A 118 8.96 0.33 7.97
N SER A 119 9.24 0.39 6.67
CA SER A 119 10.53 -0.04 6.10
C SER A 119 11.72 0.69 6.72
N ASP A 120 11.62 2.01 6.88
CA ASP A 120 12.69 2.81 7.49
C ASP A 120 12.86 2.49 8.98
N ALA A 121 11.76 2.31 9.72
CA ALA A 121 11.82 1.90 11.12
C ALA A 121 12.41 0.50 11.30
N LYS A 122 12.12 -0.44 10.38
CA LYS A 122 12.68 -1.80 10.37
C LYS A 122 14.19 -1.77 10.14
N ARG A 123 14.67 -0.98 9.17
CA ARG A 123 16.11 -0.78 8.91
C ARG A 123 16.87 -0.18 10.08
N GLN A 124 16.24 0.67 10.90
CA GLN A 124 16.86 1.22 12.11
C GLN A 124 16.98 0.19 13.24
N GLN A 125 16.20 -0.90 13.19
CA GLN A 125 16.22 -1.97 14.19
C GLN A 125 17.14 -3.13 13.80
N GLU A 126 17.33 -3.37 12.50
CA GLU A 126 18.28 -4.34 11.98
C GLU A 126 19.69 -3.72 12.03
N PRO A 127 20.61 -4.20 12.90
CA PRO A 127 21.98 -3.70 12.90
C PRO A 127 22.61 -3.99 11.54
N THR A 128 23.27 -2.98 10.97
CA THR A 128 24.12 -3.13 9.78
C THR A 128 25.18 -4.18 10.10
N GLU A 129 25.04 -5.37 9.50
CA GLU A 129 26.15 -6.31 9.32
C GLU A 129 27.08 -5.81 8.21
#